data_AF-A0A2D8HW28-F1
#
_entry.id   AF-A0A2D8HW28-F1
#
_cell.length_a   1.000
_cell.length_b   1.000
_cell.length_c   1.000
_cell.angle_alpha   90.00
_cell.angle_beta   90.00
_cell.angle_gamma   90.00
#
_symmetry.space_group_name_H-M   'P 1'
#
loop_
_entity.id
_entity.type
_entity.pdbx_description
1 polymer ?
#
loop_
_entity_poly.entity_id
_entity_poly.type
_entity_poly.pdbx_seq_one_letter_code
_entity_poly.pdbx_strand_id
1 'polypeptide(L)'
;MSGYLMAWQTVEITQNKTTVQGHQRGLELEFPNKLKAADALVVNGRSMKVETWAQDERDDIVHVLLADAGVKEKSDDKPTKGASGD
;
A
#
# COMPACT_ATOMS: atom_id res chain seq x y z
N MET A 1 -17.65 15.49 11.40
CA MET A 1 -17.03 14.43 10.57
C MET A 1 -17.14 14.90 9.13
N SER A 2 -16.06 15.44 8.58
CA SER A 2 -16.09 16.03 7.22
C SER A 2 -16.24 14.89 6.22
N GLY A 3 -17.39 14.83 5.56
CA GLY A 3 -17.63 13.95 4.42
C GLY A 3 -16.75 14.39 3.26
N TYR A 4 -15.57 13.78 3.12
CA TYR A 4 -14.87 13.81 1.86
C TYR A 4 -15.60 12.85 0.93
N LEU A 5 -16.26 13.44 -0.06
CA LEU A 5 -16.60 12.80 -1.33
C LEU A 5 -15.35 12.04 -1.80
N MET A 6 -15.35 10.71 -1.62
CA MET A 6 -14.27 9.82 -2.03
C MET A 6 -14.32 9.69 -3.55
N ALA A 7 -13.97 10.76 -4.25
CA ALA A 7 -13.75 10.71 -5.68
C ALA A 7 -12.41 10.02 -5.94
N TRP A 8 -12.30 9.38 -7.10
CA TRP A 8 -11.03 8.93 -7.62
C TRP A 8 -10.09 10.12 -7.77
N GLN A 9 -8.90 9.99 -7.20
CA GLN A 9 -7.86 10.99 -7.29
C GLN A 9 -6.60 10.36 -7.89
N THR A 10 -5.96 11.08 -8.80
CA THR A 10 -4.72 10.60 -9.43
C THR A 10 -3.61 10.57 -8.39
N VAL A 11 -2.90 9.46 -8.32
CA VAL A 11 -1.80 9.23 -7.40
C VAL A 11 -0.61 8.66 -8.15
N GLU A 12 0.59 8.95 -7.65
CA GLU A 12 1.82 8.33 -8.12
C GLU A 12 2.09 7.06 -7.32
N ILE A 13 2.36 5.96 -8.00
CA ILE A 13 2.63 4.66 -7.38
C ILE A 13 4.04 4.24 -7.79
N THR A 14 4.92 4.13 -6.81
CA THR A 14 6.30 3.70 -7.01
C THR A 14 6.50 2.32 -6.41
N GLN A 15 7.09 1.44 -7.21
CA GLN A 15 7.57 0.14 -6.77
C GLN A 15 8.99 -0.05 -7.29
N ASN A 16 9.94 -0.26 -6.38
CA ASN A 16 11.37 -0.34 -6.70
C ASN A 16 11.86 0.92 -7.45
N LYS A 17 12.08 0.81 -8.76
CA LYS A 17 12.53 1.90 -9.66
C LYS A 17 11.48 2.26 -10.72
N THR A 18 10.32 1.62 -10.68
CA THR A 18 9.23 1.84 -11.63
C THR A 18 8.19 2.71 -10.96
N THR A 19 7.86 3.82 -11.61
CA THR A 19 6.81 4.73 -11.18
C THR A 19 5.70 4.72 -12.24
N VAL A 20 4.46 4.58 -11.78
CA VAL A 20 3.26 4.60 -12.62
C VAL A 20 2.25 5.56 -12.02
N GLN A 21 1.38 6.09 -12.87
CA GLN A 21 0.23 6.85 -12.41
C GLN A 21 -0.96 5.90 -12.27
N GLY A 22 -1.71 6.06 -11.17
CA GLY A 22 -2.94 5.35 -10.91
C GLY A 22 -3.98 6.27 -10.29
N HIS A 23 -5.09 5.68 -9.86
CA HIS A 23 -6.18 6.36 -9.19
C HIS A 23 -6.41 5.71 -7.83
N GLN A 24 -6.59 6.52 -6.78
CA GLN A 24 -6.95 6.05 -5.44
C GLN A 24 -8.33 6.57 -5.06
N ARG A 25 -9.11 5.75 -4.36
CA ARG A 25 -10.38 6.12 -3.73
C ARG A 25 -10.49 5.46 -2.37
N GLY A 26 -10.26 6.24 -1.31
CA GLY A 26 -10.18 5.67 0.04
C GLY A 26 -9.01 4.68 0.13
N LEU A 27 -9.31 3.40 0.34
CA LEU A 27 -8.35 2.29 0.36
C LEU A 27 -8.24 1.55 -0.98
N GLU A 28 -9.11 1.85 -1.94
CA GLU A 28 -9.07 1.26 -3.28
C GLU A 28 -8.01 1.98 -4.13
N LEU A 29 -7.22 1.22 -4.86
CA LEU A 29 -6.18 1.71 -5.76
C LEU A 29 -6.29 1.00 -7.10
N GLU A 30 -6.20 1.76 -8.20
CA GLU A 30 -6.29 1.26 -9.57
C GLU A 30 -5.11 1.79 -10.38
N PHE A 31 -4.39 0.93 -11.09
CA PHE A 31 -3.26 1.33 -11.93
C PHE A 31 -3.03 0.35 -13.07
N PRO A 32 -2.36 0.77 -14.17
CA PRO A 32 -2.06 -0.13 -15.27
C PRO A 32 -1.16 -1.28 -14.82
N ASN A 33 -1.35 -2.46 -15.41
CA ASN A 33 -0.58 -3.68 -15.17
C ASN A 33 0.88 -3.57 -15.63
N LYS A 34 1.65 -2.74 -14.93
CA LYS A 34 3.06 -2.44 -15.15
C LYS A 34 3.91 -2.75 -13.92
N LEU A 35 3.26 -2.94 -12.77
CA LEU A 35 3.87 -3.33 -11.50
C LEU A 35 3.55 -4.80 -11.22
N LYS A 36 4.31 -5.42 -10.32
CA LYS A 36 4.09 -6.81 -9.90
C LYS A 36 3.44 -6.86 -8.53
N ALA A 37 2.70 -7.93 -8.24
CA ALA A 37 2.13 -8.16 -6.91
C ALA A 37 3.21 -8.04 -5.81
N ALA A 38 2.91 -7.26 -4.78
CA ALA A 38 3.78 -7.01 -3.64
C ALA A 38 2.97 -6.70 -2.38
N ASP A 39 3.57 -6.95 -1.21
CA ASP A 39 2.96 -6.72 0.10
C ASP A 39 2.84 -5.24 0.47
N ALA A 40 3.57 -4.36 -0.22
CA ALA A 40 3.53 -2.92 0.00
C ALA A 40 3.82 -2.13 -1.28
N LEU A 41 3.19 -0.97 -1.40
CA LEU A 41 3.39 0.00 -2.48
C LEU A 41 3.70 1.37 -1.90
N VAL A 42 4.47 2.18 -2.62
CA VAL A 42 4.68 3.59 -2.26
C VAL A 42 3.70 4.43 -3.06
N VAL A 43 2.68 4.98 -2.40
CA VAL A 43 1.65 5.80 -3.03
C VAL A 43 1.82 7.25 -2.58
N ASN A 44 2.03 8.17 -3.52
CA ASN A 44 2.38 9.58 -3.25
C ASN A 44 3.51 9.73 -2.22
N GLY A 45 4.55 8.88 -2.33
CA GLY A 45 5.69 8.89 -1.41
C GLY A 45 5.44 8.23 -0.05
N ARG A 46 4.26 7.66 0.21
CA ARG A 46 3.94 6.95 1.46
C ARG A 46 3.86 5.45 1.24
N SER A 47 4.57 4.68 2.05
CA SER A 47 4.46 3.21 2.02
C SER A 47 3.12 2.78 2.61
N MET A 48 2.34 2.03 1.83
CA MET A 48 1.05 1.47 2.23
C MET A 48 1.08 -0.04 2.02
N LYS A 49 0.61 -0.80 3.01
CA LYS A 49 0.48 -2.27 2.91
C LYS A 49 -0.66 -2.60 1.94
N VAL A 50 -0.43 -3.62 1.13
CA VAL A 50 -1.42 -4.19 0.22
C VAL A 50 -2.14 -5.32 0.95
N GLU A 51 -3.46 -5.28 0.94
CA GLU A 51 -4.30 -6.34 1.49
C GLU A 51 -4.70 -7.33 0.40
N THR A 52 -5.13 -6.82 -0.76
CA THR A 52 -5.48 -7.66 -1.92
C THR A 52 -4.90 -7.10 -3.21
N TRP A 53 -4.57 -7.99 -4.12
CA TRP A 53 -4.09 -7.68 -5.46
C TRP A 53 -4.90 -8.49 -6.48
N ALA A 54 -5.72 -7.79 -7.26
CA ALA A 54 -6.52 -8.38 -8.32
C ALA A 54 -6.08 -7.76 -9.65
N GLN A 55 -5.63 -8.59 -10.59
CA GLN A 55 -5.33 -8.16 -11.94
C GLN A 55 -6.54 -8.46 -12.81
N ASP A 56 -7.06 -7.45 -13.50
CA ASP A 56 -8.03 -7.63 -14.55
C ASP A 56 -7.29 -7.91 -15.87
N GLU A 57 -7.42 -9.14 -16.38
CA GLU A 57 -6.73 -9.58 -17.59
C GLU A 57 -7.37 -9.03 -18.88
N ARG A 58 -8.55 -8.41 -18.82
CA ARG A 58 -9.26 -7.88 -19.99
C ARG A 58 -8.89 -6.44 -20.29
N ASP A 59 -8.70 -5.65 -19.23
CA ASP A 59 -8.48 -4.21 -19.33
C ASP A 59 -7.03 -3.78 -19.03
N ASP A 60 -6.13 -4.72 -18.76
CA ASP A 60 -4.73 -4.45 -18.36
C ASP A 60 -4.64 -3.51 -17.13
N ILE A 61 -5.63 -3.59 -16.25
CA ILE A 61 -5.76 -2.80 -15.02
C ILE A 61 -5.56 -3.71 -13.81
N VAL A 62 -4.84 -3.20 -12.82
CA VAL A 62 -4.68 -3.83 -11.52
C VAL A 62 -5.50 -3.04 -10.50
N HIS A 63 -6.34 -3.76 -9.76
CA HIS A 63 -7.07 -3.28 -8.61
C HIS A 63 -6.41 -3.80 -7.33
N VAL A 64 -6.08 -2.88 -6.44
CA VAL A 64 -5.46 -3.17 -5.15
C VAL A 64 -6.33 -2.59 -4.05
N LEU A 65 -6.57 -3.39 -3.01
CA LEU A 65 -7.08 -2.88 -1.74
C LEU A 65 -5.90 -2.68 -0.79
N LEU A 66 -5.80 -1.48 -0.25
CA LEU A 66 -4.78 -1.12 0.73
C LEU A 66 -5.29 -1.43 2.14
N ALA A 67 -4.38 -1.87 3.01
CA ALA A 67 -4.71 -2.07 4.41
C ALA A 67 -4.98 -0.71 5.09
N ASP A 68 -6.00 -0.66 5.94
CA ASP A 68 -6.24 0.50 6.79
C ASP A 68 -5.03 0.73 7.71
N ALA A 69 -4.52 1.96 7.75
CA ALA A 69 -3.37 2.33 8.58
C ALA A 69 -3.62 2.18 10.10
N GLY A 70 -4.81 1.73 10.51
CA GLY A 70 -5.20 1.45 11.89
C GLY A 70 -4.51 0.26 12.56
N VAL A 71 -3.81 -0.60 11.82
CA VAL A 71 -3.01 -1.68 12.44
C VAL A 71 -1.54 -1.25 12.53
N LYS A 72 -1.21 -0.60 13.64
CA LYS A 72 0.15 -0.59 14.20
C LYS A 72 0.57 -2.03 14.47
N GLU A 73 1.13 -2.69 13.47
CA GLU A 73 1.90 -3.90 13.68
C GLU A 73 3.20 -3.46 14.36
N LYS A 74 3.25 -3.68 15.67
CA LYS A 74 4.45 -3.53 16.50
C LYS A 74 5.50 -4.52 16.01
N SER A 75 6.42 -4.06 15.18
CA SER A 75 7.68 -4.74 14.87
C SER A 75 8.74 -3.63 14.90
N ASP A 76 9.74 -3.60 15.77
CA ASP A 76 10.50 -4.66 16.42
C ASP A 76 11.18 -4.02 17.66
N ASP A 77 10.69 -4.28 18.88
CA ASP A 77 11.50 -4.03 20.08
C ASP A 77 12.24 -5.34 20.39
N LYS A 78 13.38 -5.46 19.72
CA LYS A 78 14.42 -6.46 19.90
C LYS A 78 14.49 -6.94 21.37
N PRO A 79 14.47 -8.25 21.67
CA PRO A 79 14.80 -8.70 23.01
C PRO A 79 16.29 -8.43 23.21
N THR A 80 16.62 -7.35 23.91
CA THR A 80 18.02 -7.13 24.31
C THR A 80 18.33 -8.15 25.40
N LYS A 81 18.88 -9.27 24.96
CA LYS A 81 19.54 -10.27 25.80
C LYS A 81 20.76 -9.65 26.49
N GLY A 82 20.70 -9.51 27.80
CA GLY A 82 21.82 -9.29 28.73
C GLY A 82 21.32 -9.58 30.16
N ALA A 83 21.77 -10.66 30.81
CA ALA A 83 22.86 -10.66 31.81
C ALA A 83 22.62 -9.55 32.87
N SER A 84 22.25 -9.85 34.12
CA SER A 84 22.96 -10.61 35.17
C SER A 84 21.93 -10.93 36.30
N GLY A 85 22.02 -11.94 37.16
CA GLY A 85 23.22 -12.45 37.81
C GLY A 85 23.60 -11.57 39.01
N ASP A 86 22.76 -11.51 40.04
CA ASP A 86 23.11 -11.45 41.48
C ASP A 86 21.86 -11.80 42.32
#